data_AF-A0A7C7SSM6-F1
#
_entry.id   AF-A0A7C7SSM6-F1
#
_cell.length_a   1.000
_cell.length_b   1.000
_cell.length_c   1.000
_cell.angle_alpha   90.00
_cell.angle_beta   90.00
_cell.angle_gamma   90.00
#
_symmetry.space_group_name_H-M   'P 1'
#
loop_
_entity.id
_entity.type
_entity.pdbx_description
1 polymer ?
#
loop_
_entity_poly.entity_id
_entity_poly.type
_entity_poly.pdbx_seq_one_letter_code
_entity_poly.pdbx_strand_id
1 'polypeptide(L)' 'MTINYKSFPVGPLQCNCTIIGNTSTGKGYLIDPGGDAERIL' A
#
# COMPACT_ATOMS: atom_id res chain seq x y z
N MET A 1 15.59 -12.16 2.28
CA MET A 1 14.15 -11.84 2.31
C MET A 1 14.03 -10.35 2.60
N THR A 2 13.83 -9.54 1.56
CA THR A 2 13.79 -8.08 1.70
C THR A 2 12.34 -7.61 1.60
N ILE A 3 11.91 -6.86 2.61
CA ILE A 3 10.57 -6.26 2.67
C ILE A 3 10.71 -4.76 2.43
N ASN A 4 10.00 -4.25 1.43
CA ASN A 4 9.87 -2.82 1.16
C ASN A 4 8.51 -2.36 1.67
N TYR A 5 8.44 -1.14 2.19
CA TYR A 5 7.17 -0.52 2.56
C TYR A 5 7.12 0.94 2.15
N LYS A 6 5.92 1.43 1.85
CA LYS A 6 5.65 2.85 1.60
C LYS A 6 4.28 3.20 2.15
N SER A 7 4.23 4.27 2.95
CA SER A 7 2.97 4.85 3.44
C SER A 7 2.77 6.23 2.84
N PHE A 8 1.54 6.54 2.44
CA PHE A 8 1.16 7.82 1.85
C PHE A 8 -0.32 8.12 2.15
N PRO A 9 -0.69 9.40 2.27
CA PRO A 9 -2.07 9.77 2.55
C PRO A 9 -2.96 9.55 1.32
N VAL A 10 -4.19 9.05 1.53
CA VAL A 10 -5.21 8.89 0.49
C VAL A 10 -6.58 9.38 0.94
N GLY A 11 -7.44 9.69 -0.03
CA GLY A 11 -8.83 10.13 0.20
C GLY A 11 -8.99 11.47 0.94
N PRO A 12 -10.24 11.88 1.22
CA PRO A 12 -10.55 13.15 1.88
C PRO A 12 -10.03 13.26 3.32
N LEU A 13 -9.96 12.11 4.01
CA LEU A 13 -9.49 12.04 5.39
C LEU A 13 -7.97 11.96 5.52
N GLN A 14 -7.26 11.85 4.39
CA GLN A 14 -5.79 11.75 4.34
C GLN A 14 -5.25 10.63 5.24
N CYS A 15 -5.94 9.48 5.24
CA CYS A 15 -5.58 8.31 6.04
C CYS A 15 -4.37 7.56 5.45
N ASN A 16 -3.72 6.76 6.30
CA ASN A 16 -2.46 6.07 6.00
C ASN A 16 -2.66 4.85 5.09
N CYS A 17 -2.69 5.06 3.77
CA CYS A 17 -2.54 3.95 2.83
C CYS A 17 -1.11 3.44 2.87
N THR A 18 -0.94 2.12 3.06
CA THR A 18 0.38 1.49 3.13
C THR A 18 0.50 0.32 2.18
N ILE A 19 1.59 0.28 1.42
CA ILE A 19 1.96 -0.85 0.56
C ILE A 19 3.16 -1.54 1.19
N ILE A 20 3.10 -2.87 1.31
CA ILE A 20 4.20 -3.71 1.78
C ILE A 20 4.50 -4.76 0.71
N GLY A 21 5.75 -4.86 0.26
CA GLY A 21 6.17 -5.80 -0.78
C GLY A 21 7.33 -6.68 -0.35
N ASN A 22 7.26 -7.97 -0.66
CA ASN A 22 8.36 -8.91 -0.54
C ASN A 22 9.07 -9.05 -1.89
N THR A 23 10.29 -8.52 -2.00
CA THR A 23 11.02 -8.53 -3.29
C THR A 23 11.49 -9.92 -3.71
N SER A 24 11.59 -10.86 -2.77
CA SER A 24 12.02 -12.24 -3.05
C SER A 24 10.91 -13.08 -3.68
N THR A 25 9.64 -12.77 -3.42
CA THR A 25 8.47 -13.49 -3.96
C THR A 25 7.67 -12.69 -4.98
N GLY A 26 7.89 -11.37 -5.05
CA GLY A 26 7.08 -10.45 -5.84
C GLY A 26 5.67 -10.22 -5.28
N LYS A 27 5.35 -10.77 -4.10
CA LYS A 27 4.03 -10.61 -3.47
C LYS A 27 3.99 -9.32 -2.66
N GLY A 28 2.84 -8.65 -2.64
CA GLY A 28 2.62 -7.47 -1.85
C GLY A 28 1.22 -7.42 -1.23
N TYR A 29 1.07 -6.52 -0.28
CA TYR A 29 -0.17 -6.24 0.44
C TYR A 29 -0.45 -4.73 0.38
N LEU A 30 -1.70 -4.38 0.10
CA LEU A 30 -2.23 -3.02 0.16
C LEU A 30 -3.14 -2.92 1.39
N ILE A 31 -2.85 -1.98 2.28
CA ILE A 31 -3.55 -1.79 3.55
C ILE A 31 -4.16 -0.40 3.58
N ASP A 32 -5.43 -0.33 3.96
CA ASP A 32 -6.23 0.89 4.09
C ASP A 32 -6.19 1.83 2.85
N PRO A 33 -6.58 1.34 1.66
CA PRO A 33 -6.63 2.19 0.47
C PRO A 33 -7.82 3.15 0.46
N GLY A 34 -8.70 3.12 1.48
CA GLY A 34 -9.97 3.84 1.47
C GLY A 34 -10.81 3.50 0.23
N GLY A 35 -11.30 4.53 -0.45
CA GLY A 35 -12.05 4.41 -1.71
C GLY A 35 -11.18 4.42 -2.98
N ASP A 36 -9.85 4.52 -2.86
CA ASP A 36 -8.92 4.68 -3.99
C ASP A 36 -8.22 3.35 -4.36
N ALA A 37 -8.67 2.20 -3.84
CA ALA A 37 -8.02 0.90 -4.03
C ALA A 37 -7.69 0.56 -5.50
N GLU A 38 -8.64 0.78 -6.41
CA GLU A 38 -8.47 0.51 -7.85
C GLU A 38 -7.43 1.41 -8.54
N ARG A 39 -7.13 2.59 -7.96
CA ARG A 39 -6.13 3.51 -8.53
C ARG A 39 -4.71 3.21 -8.05
N ILE A 40 -4.60 2.43 -6.97
CA ILE A 40 -3.35 2.14 -6.27
C ILE A 40 -2.82 0.75 -6.66
N LEU A 41 -3.73 -0.20 -6.93
CA LEU A 41 -3.42 -1.53 -7.49
C LEU A 41 -3.00 -1.43 -8.95
#